data_AF-A0A950RVJ7-F1
#
_entry.id   AF-A0A950RVJ7-F1
#
_cell.length_a   1.000
_cell.length_b   1.000
_cell.length_c   1.000
_cell.angle_alpha   90.00
_cell.angle_beta   90.00
_cell.angle_gamma   90.00
#
_symmetry.space_group_name_H-M   'P 1'
#
loop_
_entity.id
_entity.type
_entity.pdbx_description
1 polymer ?
#
loop_
_entity_poly.entity_id
_entity_poly.type
_entity_poly.pdbx_seq_one_letter_code
_entity_poly.pdbx_strand_id
1 'polypeptide(L)' 'LTTVAQPTYELGRRAAEVLVDRLRGTGSKHPARVILKGKLLVRESSAARPIGNHRVAKPGRRPPRRAPA' A
#
# COMPACT_ATOMS: atom_id res chain seq x y z
N LEU A 1 8.22 -16.60 2.70
CA LEU A 1 7.06 -15.68 2.71
C LEU A 1 7.14 -14.69 1.55
N THR A 2 6.13 -14.64 0.68
CA THR A 2 5.86 -13.53 -0.24
C THR A 2 5.42 -12.33 0.56
N THR A 3 6.05 -11.18 0.37
CA THR A 3 5.82 -10.01 1.22
C THR A 3 6.05 -8.70 0.47
N VAL A 4 5.58 -7.59 1.03
CA VAL A 4 5.99 -6.25 0.61
C VAL A 4 7.21 -5.86 1.44
N ALA A 5 8.38 -5.85 0.82
CA ALA A 5 9.60 -5.34 1.44
C ALA A 5 9.48 -3.83 1.65
N GLN A 6 9.62 -3.42 2.91
CA GLN A 6 9.70 -2.02 3.30
C GLN A 6 11.15 -1.54 3.19
N PRO A 7 11.40 -0.34 2.66
CA PRO A 7 12.75 0.25 2.60
C PRO A 7 13.15 0.81 3.97
N THR A 8 13.37 -0.08 4.94
CA THR A 8 13.58 0.27 6.36
C THR A 8 14.87 1.05 6.59
N TYR A 9 15.93 0.74 5.84
CA TYR A 9 17.19 1.47 5.91
C TYR A 9 17.02 2.92 5.46
N GLU A 10 16.45 3.15 4.28
CA GLU A 10 16.18 4.49 3.77
C GLU A 10 15.21 5.26 4.67
N LEU A 11 14.23 4.59 5.27
CA LEU A 11 13.32 5.22 6.23
C LEU A 11 14.10 5.80 7.42
N GLY A 12 14.98 5.01 8.03
CA GLY A 12 15.83 5.46 9.13
C GLY A 12 16.79 6.56 8.71
N ARG A 13 17.46 6.43 7.56
CA ARG A 13 18.37 7.44 7.02
C ARG A 13 17.66 8.78 6.82
N ARG A 14 16.50 8.79 6.16
CA ARG A 14 15.70 10.00 5.93
C ARG A 14 15.21 10.62 7.24
N ALA A 15 14.82 9.81 8.21
CA ALA A 15 14.42 10.32 9.53
C ALA A 15 15.58 11.00 10.26
N ALA A 16 16.78 10.41 10.20
CA ALA A 16 17.99 10.98 10.79
C ALA A 16 18.40 12.28 10.10
N GLU A 17 18.36 12.34 8.75
CA GLU A 17 18.60 13.56 7.97
C GLU A 17 17.68 14.70 8.44
N VAL A 18 16.37 14.46 8.53
CA VAL A 18 15.38 15.45 9.02
C VAL A 18 15.70 15.93 10.44
N LEU A 19 16.13 15.03 11.33
CA LEU A 19 16.51 15.39 12.70
C LEU A 19 17.77 16.27 12.73
N VAL A 20 18.81 15.89 11.99
CA VAL A 20 20.07 16.65 11.92
C VAL A 20 19.86 18.05 11.36
N ASP A 21 19.07 18.17 10.28
CA ASP A 21 18.78 19.47 9.67
C ASP A 21 18.07 20.41 10.67
N ARG A 22 17.14 19.86 11.47
CA ARG A 22 16.45 20.60 12.53
C ARG A 22 17.41 21.05 13.64
N LEU A 23 18.30 20.17 14.09
CA LEU A 23 19.30 20.51 15.11
C LEU A 23 20.27 21.60 14.63
N ARG A 24 20.60 21.62 13.34
CA ARG A 24 21.43 22.65 12.71
C ARG A 24 20.70 23.96 12.43
N GLY A 25 19.39 24.04 12.67
CA GLY A 25 18.57 25.20 12.34
C GLY A 25 18.37 25.42 10.83
N THR A 26 18.72 24.43 10.00
CA THR A 26 18.59 24.49 8.53
C THR A 26 17.34 23.76 8.02
N GLY A 27 16.74 22.92 8.86
CA GLY A 27 15.53 22.17 8.56
C GLY A 27 14.24 22.94 8.82
N SER A 28 13.16 22.52 8.15
CA SER A 28 11.82 23.06 8.37
C SER A 28 11.31 22.82 9.80
N LYS A 29 10.66 23.85 10.37
CA LYS A 29 9.96 23.77 11.65
C LYS A 29 8.63 23.01 11.56
N HIS A 30 8.09 22.81 10.35
CA HIS A 30 6.85 22.08 10.14
C HIS A 30 7.09 20.55 10.14
N PRO A 31 6.04 19.73 10.38
CA PRO A 31 6.13 18.29 10.23
C PRO A 31 6.60 17.88 8.83
N ALA A 32 7.59 16.98 8.76
CA ALA A 32 8.05 16.41 7.51
C ALA A 32 7.20 15.18 7.15
N ARG A 33 6.74 15.09 5.90
CA ARG A 33 6.04 13.91 5.36
C ARG A 33 6.93 13.24 4.32
N VAL A 34 7.44 12.05 4.64
CA VAL A 34 8.27 11.24 3.75
C VAL A 34 7.52 9.97 3.39
N ILE A 35 7.33 9.70 2.10
CA ILE A 35 6.68 8.49 1.58
C ILE A 35 7.71 7.72 0.76
N LEU A 36 8.01 6.48 1.16
CA LEU A 36 8.94 5.61 0.46
C LEU A 36 8.17 4.46 -0.21
N LYS A 37 8.65 4.04 -1.38
CA LYS A 37 8.01 2.97 -2.16
C LYS A 37 8.42 1.61 -1.63
N GLY A 38 7.43 0.80 -1.21
CA GLY A 38 7.64 -0.63 -0.95
C GLY A 38 7.80 -1.44 -2.24
N LYS A 39 8.38 -2.64 -2.11
CA LYS A 39 8.57 -3.57 -3.25
C LYS A 39 7.94 -4.92 -2.96
N LEU A 40 7.11 -5.43 -3.87
CA LEU A 40 6.60 -6.80 -3.78
C LEU A 40 7.76 -7.79 -4.03
N LEU A 41 8.00 -8.68 -3.08
CA LEU A 41 8.93 -9.79 -3.20
C LEU A 41 8.13 -11.10 -3.26
N VAL A 42 8.07 -11.69 -4.46
CA VAL A 42 7.39 -12.96 -4.71
C VAL A 42 8.27 -14.12 -4.24
N ARG A 43 7.67 -15.07 -3.52
CA ARG A 43 8.26 -16.34 -3.05
C ARG A 43 7.21 -17.46 -3.10
N GLU A 44 7.56 -18.64 -2.61
CA GLU A 44 6.72 -19.85 -2.71
C GLU A 44 5.64 -19.99 -1.62
N SER A 45 5.44 -18.97 -0.77
CA SER A 45 4.42 -19.04 0.29
C SER A 45 3.03 -18.56 -0.14
N SER A 46 2.86 -18.26 -1.43
CA SER A 46 1.59 -17.83 -1.99
C SER A 46 1.35 -18.63 -3.26
N ALA A 47 0.16 -19.18 -3.39
CA ALA A 47 -0.27 -19.90 -4.57
C ALA A 47 -1.61 -19.33 -5.04
N ALA A 48 -1.85 -19.38 -6.34
CA ALA A 48 -3.18 -19.11 -6.87
C ALA A 48 -4.13 -20.19 -6.34
N ARG A 49 -5.32 -19.79 -5.88
CA ARG A 49 -6.38 -20.75 -5.61
C ARG A 49 -6.81 -21.35 -6.96
N PRO A 50 -6.93 -22.68 -7.09
CA PRO A 50 -7.52 -23.28 -8.29
C PRO A 50 -8.91 -22.69 -8.49
N ILE A 51 -9.14 -22.07 -9.65
CA ILE A 51 -10.46 -21.63 -10.03
C ILE A 51 -11.20 -22.89 -10.46
N GLY A 52 -11.83 -23.59 -9.51
CA GLY A 52 -12.75 -24.67 -9.86
C GLY A 52 -13.84 -24.11 -10.77
N ASN A 53 -14.39 -24.93 -11.68
CA ASN A 53 -15.54 -24.60 -12.52
C ASN A 53 -16.82 -24.39 -11.67
N HIS A 54 -16.81 -23.43 -10.74
CA HIS A 54 -18.03 -22.90 -10.17
C HIS A 54 -18.69 -22.12 -11.29
N ARG A 55 -19.74 -22.70 -11.87
CA ARG A 55 -20.65 -22.00 -12.80
C ARG A 55 -20.94 -20.63 -12.19
N VAL A 56 -20.42 -19.58 -12.81
CA VAL A 56 -20.76 -18.20 -12.48
C VAL A 56 -22.28 -18.13 -12.66
N ALA A 57 -23.04 -18.01 -11.57
CA ALA A 57 -24.44 -17.69 -11.66
C ALA A 57 -24.55 -16.39 -12.46
N LYS A 58 -25.30 -16.42 -13.58
CA LYS A 58 -25.47 -15.27 -14.47
C LYS A 58 -25.84 -14.05 -13.61
N PRO A 59 -25.21 -12.88 -13.80
CA PRO A 59 -25.61 -11.68 -13.07
C PRO A 59 -27.10 -11.46 -13.32
N GLY A 60 -27.91 -11.60 -12.27
CA GLY A 60 -29.34 -11.28 -12.36
C GLY A 60 -29.47 -9.81 -12.76
N ARG A 61 -30.30 -9.52 -13.77
CA ARG A 61 -30.63 -8.14 -14.16
C ARG A 61 -31.16 -7.44 -12.92
N ARG A 62 -30.42 -6.43 -12.43
CA ARG A 62 -30.86 -5.59 -11.33
C ARG A 62 -32.10 -4.82 -11.81
N PRO A 63 -33.26 -4.91 -11.14
CA PRO A 63 -34.43 -4.14 -11.53
C PRO A 63 -34.12 -2.63 -11.39
N PRO A 64 -34.72 -1.77 -12.23
CA PRO A 64 -34.48 -0.34 -12.17
C PRO A 64 -34.88 0.21 -10.79
N ARG A 65 -34.00 1.02 -10.20
CA ARG A 65 -34.32 1.77 -8.98
C ARG A 65 -35.50 2.70 -9.29
N ARG A 66 -36.63 2.55 -8.60
CA ARG A 66 -37.70 3.55 -8.62
C ARG A 66 -37.12 4.88 -8.13
N ALA A 67 -37.36 5.95 -8.88
CA ALA A 67 -37.02 7.30 -8.48
C ALA A 67 -37.89 7.73 -7.29
N PRO A 68 -37.38 8.53 -6.34
CA PRO A 68 -38.19 9.14 -5.29
C PRO A 68 -39.17 10.15 -5.89
N ALA A 69 -40.38 10.20 -5.32
CA ALA A 69 -41.42 11.18 -5.59
C ALA A 69 -41.10 12.54 -4.95
#